data_AF-A0A1G9TWS7-F1
#
_entry.id   AF-A0A1G9TWS7-F1
#
_cell.length_a   1.000
_cell.length_b   1.000
_cell.length_c   1.000
_cell.angle_alpha   90.00
_cell.angle_beta   90.00
_cell.angle_gamma   90.00
#
_symmetry.space_group_name_H-M   'P 1'
#
loop_
_entity.id
_entity.type
_entity.pdbx_description
1 polymer ?
#
loop_
_entity_poly.entity_id
_entity_poly.type
_entity_poly.pdbx_seq_one_letter_code
_entity_poly.pdbx_strand_id
1 'polypeptide(L)'
;MPKIKDEKDYVDIQMGRFQLFFSKKYRLISLTNDIALGLWFLLGSIFFLWKQTQTIGTVLFILGSAQLLIRPLLKIIHAFYLKRTPPHHED
;
A
#
# COMPACT_ATOMS: atom_id res chain seq x y z
N MET A 1 -9.97 -16.49 36.71
CA MET A 1 -9.24 -15.29 36.25
C MET A 1 -9.06 -15.39 34.74
N PRO A 2 -9.70 -14.52 33.92
CA PRO A 2 -9.54 -14.57 32.48
C PRO A 2 -8.21 -13.90 32.08
N LYS A 3 -7.45 -14.56 31.19
CA LYS A 3 -6.19 -14.04 30.64
C LYS A 3 -6.49 -12.97 29.60
N ILE A 4 -6.13 -11.73 29.89
CA ILE A 4 -6.12 -10.65 28.90
C ILE A 4 -4.90 -10.89 28.00
N LYS A 5 -5.16 -11.21 26.73
CA LYS A 5 -4.16 -11.23 25.67
C LYS A 5 -4.03 -9.78 25.19
N ASP A 6 -2.82 -9.22 25.23
CA ASP A 6 -2.51 -7.88 24.70
C ASP A 6 -2.87 -7.80 23.21
N GLU A 7 -4.13 -7.48 22.90
CA GLU A 7 -4.63 -7.12 21.57
C GLU A 7 -4.20 -5.68 21.25
N LYS A 8 -2.90 -5.53 21.00
CA LYS A 8 -2.33 -4.26 20.53
C LYS A 8 -2.66 -4.02 19.06
N ASP A 9 -3.68 -3.17 18.91
CA ASP A 9 -3.92 -2.18 17.85
C ASP A 9 -4.60 -2.66 16.55
N TYR A 10 -5.91 -2.70 16.66
CA TYR A 10 -6.82 -2.49 15.54
C TYR A 10 -7.17 -1.00 15.50
N VAL A 11 -6.77 -0.31 14.45
CA VAL A 11 -7.32 1.01 14.13
C VAL A 11 -8.38 0.75 13.07
N ASP A 12 -9.59 0.48 13.54
CA ASP A 12 -10.78 0.47 12.71
C ASP A 12 -11.13 1.93 12.40
N ILE A 13 -10.95 2.34 11.14
CA ILE A 13 -11.47 3.60 10.65
C ILE A 13 -12.34 3.26 9.45
N GLN A 14 -13.64 3.40 9.68
CA GLN A 14 -14.71 3.21 8.71
C GLN A 14 -14.48 4.08 7.47
N MET A 15 -14.13 3.44 6.35
CA MET A 15 -14.60 3.82 5.03
C MET A 15 -14.62 2.58 4.11
N GLY A 16 -15.81 2.04 3.89
CA GLY A 16 -16.18 1.27 2.70
C GLY A 16 -15.36 0.03 2.35
N ARG A 17 -15.79 -1.13 2.89
CA ARG A 17 -15.61 -2.52 2.40
C ARG A 17 -14.17 -2.93 2.02
N PHE A 18 -13.67 -3.96 2.70
CA PHE A 18 -12.36 -4.63 2.59
C PHE A 18 -11.34 -4.17 3.64
N GLN A 19 -11.54 -4.64 4.88
CA GLN A 19 -10.57 -4.52 5.95
C GLN A 19 -9.33 -5.37 5.63
N LEU A 20 -8.26 -4.65 5.33
CA LEU A 20 -6.89 -5.11 5.10
C LEU A 20 -6.31 -5.62 6.43
N PHE A 21 -6.22 -6.94 6.61
CA PHE A 21 -5.51 -7.58 7.73
C PHE A 21 -3.99 -7.40 7.58
N PHE A 22 -3.47 -6.21 7.89
CA PHE A 22 -2.04 -5.93 7.77
C PHE A 22 -1.51 -5.44 9.11
N SER A 23 -0.55 -6.18 9.67
CA SER A 23 0.16 -5.81 10.90
C SER A 23 0.67 -4.37 10.80
N LYS A 24 0.77 -3.64 11.93
CA LYS A 24 1.24 -2.24 11.99
C LYS A 24 2.40 -1.90 11.04
N LYS A 25 3.37 -2.82 10.90
CA LYS A 25 4.54 -2.69 10.02
C LYS A 25 4.19 -2.47 8.55
N TYR A 26 3.23 -3.22 8.02
CA TYR A 26 2.80 -3.11 6.62
C TYR A 26 2.06 -1.80 6.33
N ARG A 27 1.32 -1.28 7.32
CA ARG A 27 0.67 0.03 7.21
C ARG A 27 1.72 1.15 7.12
N LEU A 28 2.78 1.07 7.92
CA LEU A 28 3.88 2.03 7.85
C LEU A 28 4.62 1.95 6.50
N ILE A 29 4.94 0.74 6.04
CA ILE A 29 5.60 0.53 4.74
C ILE A 29 4.77 1.09 3.57
N SER A 30 3.46 0.84 3.56
CA SER A 30 2.60 1.36 2.49
C SER A 30 2.52 2.88 2.53
N LEU A 31 2.37 3.48 3.71
CA LEU A 31 2.37 4.93 3.87
C LEU A 31 3.69 5.55 3.39
N THR A 32 4.83 4.96 3.76
CA THR A 32 6.14 5.39 3.27
C THR A 32 6.24 5.29 1.75
N ASN A 33 5.70 4.21 1.14
CA ASN A 33 5.64 4.08 -0.31
C ASN A 33 4.83 5.20 -0.97
N ASP A 34 3.73 5.66 -0.39
CA ASP A 34 2.92 6.76 -0.95
C ASP A 34 3.60 8.09 -0.91
N ILE A 35 4.31 8.36 0.20
CA ILE A 35 5.10 9.57 0.32
C ILE A 35 6.25 9.53 -0.70
N ALA A 36 6.95 8.41 -0.82
CA ALA A 36 8.02 8.23 -1.80
C ALA A 36 7.52 8.37 -3.24
N LEU A 37 6.39 7.74 -3.56
CA LEU A 37 5.69 7.87 -4.84
C LEU A 37 5.44 9.35 -5.18
N GLY A 38 4.81 10.09 -4.27
CA GLY A 38 4.55 11.52 -4.46
C GLY A 38 5.83 12.34 -4.68
N LEU A 39 6.89 12.02 -3.93
CA LEU A 39 8.19 12.68 -4.08
C LEU A 39 8.82 12.42 -5.45
N TRP A 40 8.79 11.19 -5.96
CA TRP A 40 9.34 10.90 -7.29
C TRP A 40 8.60 11.61 -8.41
N PHE A 41 7.26 11.67 -8.33
CA PHE A 41 6.49 12.43 -9.31
C PHE A 41 6.72 13.93 -9.21
N LEU A 42 6.83 14.47 -8.00
CA LEU A 42 7.11 15.90 -7.80
C LEU A 42 8.50 16.28 -8.34
N LEU A 43 9.53 15.56 -7.91
CA LEU A 43 10.91 15.79 -8.35
C LEU A 43 11.07 15.52 -9.85
N GLY A 44 10.45 14.46 -10.35
CA GLY A 44 10.39 14.15 -11.78
C GLY A 44 9.80 15.30 -12.59
N SER A 45 8.71 15.90 -12.09
CA SER A 45 8.06 17.05 -12.73
C SER A 45 8.96 18.28 -12.74
N ILE A 46 9.65 18.57 -11.63
CA ILE A 46 10.60 19.69 -11.54
C ILE A 46 11.73 19.49 -12.56
N PHE A 47 12.33 18.30 -12.63
CA PHE A 47 13.39 18.00 -13.59
C PHE A 47 12.92 17.96 -15.04
N PHE A 48 11.64 17.73 -15.29
CA PHE A 48 11.07 17.75 -16.64
C PHE A 48 10.98 19.17 -17.23
N LEU A 49 11.11 20.23 -16.41
CA LEU A 49 11.05 21.62 -16.88
C LEU A 49 12.24 22.04 -17.75
N TRP A 50 13.37 21.34 -17.66
CA TRP A 50 14.58 21.62 -18.45
C TRP A 50 14.99 20.41 -19.28
N LYS A 51 15.34 20.64 -20.55
CA LYS A 51 15.78 19.58 -21.47
C LYS A 51 16.98 18.78 -20.93
N GLN A 52 17.91 19.43 -20.23
CA GLN A 52 19.13 18.81 -19.73
C GLN A 52 18.84 17.81 -18.60
N THR A 53 17.81 18.04 -17.78
CA THR A 53 17.44 17.18 -16.65
C THR A 53 16.28 16.23 -16.97
N GLN A 54 15.69 16.33 -18.16
CA GLN A 54 14.51 15.58 -18.57
C GLN A 54 14.72 14.06 -18.51
N THR A 55 15.91 13.56 -18.84
CA THR A 55 16.24 12.13 -18.70
C THR A 55 16.16 11.68 -17.24
N ILE A 56 16.67 12.48 -16.30
CA ILE A 56 16.60 12.20 -14.86
C ILE A 56 15.13 12.21 -14.41
N GLY A 57 14.37 13.23 -14.82
CA GLY A 57 12.94 13.31 -14.51
C GLY A 57 12.14 12.12 -15.04
N THR A 58 12.48 11.64 -16.24
CA THR A 58 11.85 10.45 -16.85
C THR A 58 12.12 9.19 -16.03
N VAL A 59 13.36 9.01 -15.56
CA VAL A 59 13.71 7.88 -14.68
C VAL A 59 12.93 7.96 -13.36
N LEU A 60 12.79 9.15 -12.77
CA LEU A 60 11.97 9.33 -11.57
C LEU A 60 10.50 8.98 -11.79
N PHE A 61 9.93 9.37 -12.94
CA PHE A 61 8.57 8.98 -13.29
C PHE A 61 8.42 7.47 -13.51
N ILE A 62 9.40 6.80 -14.09
CA ILE A 62 9.38 5.34 -14.25
C ILE A 62 9.40 4.67 -12.87
N LEU A 63 10.28 5.12 -11.96
CA LEU A 63 10.35 4.60 -10.59
C LEU A 63 9.05 4.84 -9.82
N GLY A 64 8.50 6.05 -9.89
CA GLY A 64 7.20 6.36 -9.30
C GLY A 64 6.09 5.48 -9.88
N SER A 65 6.05 5.31 -11.20
CA SER A 65 5.03 4.47 -11.87
C SER A 65 5.13 3.00 -11.44
N ALA A 66 6.34 2.47 -11.27
CA ALA A 66 6.52 1.13 -10.73
C ALA A 66 6.01 1.02 -9.28
N GLN A 67 6.28 2.02 -8.43
CA GLN A 67 5.78 2.06 -7.04
C GLN A 67 4.26 2.21 -6.95
N LEU A 68 3.63 2.90 -7.91
CA LEU A 68 2.18 3.05 -8.00
C LEU A 68 1.49 1.68 -8.06
N LEU A 69 2.09 0.71 -8.74
CA LEU A 69 1.54 -0.63 -8.94
C LEU A 69 1.59 -1.52 -7.70
N ILE A 70 2.42 -1.20 -6.70
CA ILE A 70 2.58 -2.04 -5.50
C ILE A 70 1.24 -2.20 -4.75
N ARG A 71 0.47 -1.11 -4.59
CA ARG A 71 -0.83 -1.13 -3.90
C ARG A 71 -1.89 -2.00 -4.58
N PRO A 72 -2.20 -1.84 -5.87
CA PRO A 72 -3.17 -2.70 -6.54
C PRO A 72 -2.70 -4.15 -6.59
N LEU A 73 -1.40 -4.42 -6.75
CA LEU A 73 -0.86 -5.79 -6.73
C LEU A 73 -1.10 -6.48 -5.38
N LEU A 74 -0.81 -5.79 -4.27
CA LEU A 74 -1.11 -6.32 -2.93
C LEU A 74 -2.61 -6.60 -2.74
N LYS A 75 -3.48 -5.72 -3.26
CA LYS A 75 -4.93 -5.91 -3.23
C LYS A 75 -5.37 -7.14 -4.03
N ILE A 76 -4.80 -7.37 -5.21
CA ILE A 76 -5.12 -8.52 -6.08
C ILE A 76 -4.66 -9.84 -5.43
N ILE A 77 -3.42 -9.90 -4.93
CA ILE A 77 -2.89 -11.09 -4.26
C ILE A 77 -3.78 -11.47 -3.06
N HIS A 78 -4.16 -10.48 -2.26
CA HIS A 78 -5.01 -10.70 -1.10
C HIS A 78 -6.42 -11.19 -1.48
N ALA A 79 -7.03 -10.61 -2.52
CA ALA A 79 -8.33 -11.04 -3.02
C ALA A 79 -8.33 -12.51 -3.50
N PHE A 80 -7.20 -12.99 -4.04
CA PHE A 80 -7.06 -14.38 -4.45
C PHE A 80 -6.86 -15.34 -3.26
N TYR A 81 -6.10 -14.93 -2.24
CA TYR A 81 -5.86 -15.73 -1.04
C TYR A 81 -7.12 -15.92 -0.16
N LEU A 82 -7.98 -14.91 -0.03
CA LEU A 82 -9.16 -14.97 0.84
C LEU A 82 -10.29 -15.87 0.30
N LYS A 83 -10.27 -16.19 -1.00
CA LYS A 83 -11.32 -17.03 -1.63
C LYS A 83 -11.24 -18.53 -1.27
N ARG A 84 -10.38 -18.92 -0.32
CA ARG A 84 -10.09 -20.33 0.02
C ARG A 84 -10.58 -20.82 1.38
N THR A 85 -11.26 -19.99 2.19
CA THR A 85 -11.94 -20.47 3.40
C THR A 85 -13.40 -20.81 3.08
N PRO A 86 -13.81 -22.10 3.11
CA PRO A 86 -15.20 -22.47 2.97
C PRO A 86 -16.01 -21.95 4.17
N PRO A 87 -17.29 -21.61 3.99
CA PRO A 87 -18.15 -21.24 5.11
C PRO A 87 -18.25 -22.44 6.06
N HIS A 88 -17.91 -22.22 7.33
CA HIS A 88 -18.23 -23.18 8.38
C HIS A 88 -19.76 -23.16 8.52
N HIS A 89 -20.42 -24.22 8.05
CA HIS A 89 -21.77 -24.53 8.52
C HIS A 89 -21.62 -24.92 10.00
N GLU A 90 -22.20 -24.10 10.87
CA GLU A 90 -22.58 -24.50 12.22
C GLU A 90 -23.98 -25.10 12.09
N ASP A 91 -24.08 -26.39 12.44
CA ASP A 91 -25.31 -27.18 12.48
C ASP A 91 -26.19 -26.81 13.69
#